data_AF-A0A9P5VET1-F1
#
_entry.id   AF-A0A9P5VET1-F1
#
_cell.length_a   1.000
_cell.length_b   1.000
_cell.length_c   1.000
_cell.angle_alpha   90.00
_cell.angle_beta   90.00
_cell.angle_gamma   90.00
#
_symmetry.space_group_name_H-M   'P 1'
#
loop_
_entity.id
_entity.type
_entity.pdbx_description
1 polymer ?
#
loop_
_entity_poly.entity_id
_entity_poly.type
_entity_poly.pdbx_seq_one_letter_code
_entity_poly.pdbx_strand_id
1 'polypeptide(L)'
;MGWTPMEPDFDTCGMTNWVGSFDPIMFIYFMLATVLIPYPVYVFVATVFNWEHRAKRPARHYQDVLHATSYGLIVFIFGNYAQTLNWITILAFWITWPTYSLIAELDFAKTSLPSWKTWPFGMYALFAGATAVVLAFAGYHIYLGVILNRTVPGFLGYYLLGLLIPVFLTLIGYACVKQQNNDIFGLSKLYNWMLNLKWRREAYVAKKNFEKQQKLAAAKQKTIDPPAASPAVGESTGVQLQQAQQPAGTVVVQLEGDQQNGSQHVSRTGSYDNLIYPNNHYTQQQLQQQGNNAFLSPSTEQQPQHPATGDALDVIAPEPQVSIQPYAPYVWAAAVPGFFHPHHWQLFYTLAFFTRFDHWVSRVGGGITLGCYMQGIMAYGYDYLIEE
;
A
#
# COMPACT_ATOMS: atom_id res chain seq x y z
N MET A 1 33.32 -9.71 28.09
CA MET A 1 32.71 -10.68 27.17
C MET A 1 33.64 -10.84 26.00
N GLY A 2 34.43 -11.93 25.96
CA GLY A 2 35.36 -12.18 24.86
C GLY A 2 34.58 -12.72 23.67
N TRP A 3 34.36 -11.88 22.66
CA TRP A 3 33.87 -12.32 21.36
C TRP A 3 35.08 -12.88 20.61
N THR A 4 35.29 -14.20 20.69
CA THR A 4 36.24 -14.88 19.80
C THR A 4 35.62 -14.93 18.42
N PRO A 5 36.22 -14.30 17.39
CA PRO A 5 35.76 -14.43 16.02
C PRO A 5 35.67 -15.92 15.68
N MET A 6 34.51 -16.38 15.19
CA MET A 6 34.46 -17.72 14.62
C MET A 6 35.47 -17.79 13.48
N GLU A 7 36.40 -18.74 13.55
CA GLU A 7 37.20 -19.06 12.38
C GLU A 7 36.25 -19.39 11.22
N PRO A 8 36.50 -18.87 10.01
CA PRO A 8 35.66 -19.14 8.87
C PRO A 8 35.60 -20.65 8.63
N ASP A 9 34.43 -21.24 8.89
CA ASP A 9 34.15 -22.62 8.55
C ASP A 9 33.96 -22.71 7.03
N PHE A 10 35.07 -22.95 6.34
CA PHE A 10 35.12 -23.15 4.90
C PHE A 10 34.39 -24.43 4.47
N ASP A 11 34.19 -25.40 5.37
CA ASP A 11 33.52 -26.66 5.05
C ASP A 11 32.01 -26.47 4.93
N THR A 12 31.43 -25.49 5.63
CA THR A 12 29.99 -25.20 5.57
C THR A 12 29.63 -23.90 4.85
N CYS A 13 30.62 -23.13 4.39
CA CYS A 13 30.41 -21.79 3.80
C CYS A 13 29.50 -20.89 4.66
N GLY A 14 29.61 -21.01 5.98
CA GLY A 14 28.79 -20.27 6.94
C GLY A 14 27.31 -20.66 6.99
N MET A 15 26.88 -21.78 6.40
CA MET A 15 25.46 -22.16 6.32
C MET A 15 24.89 -22.78 7.61
N THR A 16 25.70 -23.20 8.58
CA THR A 16 25.21 -23.91 9.78
C THR A 16 24.53 -23.00 10.80
N ASN A 17 24.76 -21.67 10.74
CA ASN A 17 24.14 -20.70 11.65
C ASN A 17 23.64 -19.47 10.89
N TRP A 18 22.55 -19.58 10.12
CA TRP A 18 21.94 -18.41 9.45
C TRP A 18 21.57 -17.28 10.44
N VAL A 19 21.24 -17.61 11.69
CA VAL A 19 20.99 -16.62 12.76
C VAL A 19 22.30 -16.09 13.38
N GLY A 20 23.41 -16.81 13.23
CA GLY A 20 24.77 -16.36 13.60
C GLY A 20 25.47 -15.48 12.55
N SER A 21 24.80 -15.18 11.43
CA SER A 21 25.31 -14.32 10.35
C SER A 21 25.20 -12.83 10.64
N PHE A 22 24.72 -12.42 11.82
CA PHE A 22 24.63 -11.02 12.19
C PHE A 22 25.80 -10.63 13.09
N ASP A 23 26.77 -9.93 12.52
CA ASP A 23 27.81 -9.23 13.27
C ASP A 23 27.42 -7.75 13.42
N PRO A 24 27.17 -7.25 14.64
CA PRO A 24 26.70 -5.89 14.86
C PRO A 24 27.75 -4.83 14.48
N ILE A 25 29.04 -5.13 14.61
CA ILE A 25 30.12 -4.20 14.25
C ILE A 25 30.20 -4.10 12.72
N MET A 26 30.18 -5.23 12.03
CA MET A 26 30.14 -5.25 10.56
C MET A 26 28.87 -4.61 10.02
N PHE A 27 27.73 -4.77 10.70
CA PHE A 27 26.49 -4.08 10.35
C PHE A 27 26.61 -2.55 10.50
N ILE A 28 27.25 -2.06 11.57
CA ILE A 28 27.51 -0.62 11.71
C ILE A 28 28.41 -0.11 10.58
N TYR A 29 29.47 -0.83 10.24
CA TYR A 29 30.33 -0.47 9.10
C TYR A 29 29.57 -0.49 7.77
N PHE A 30 28.75 -1.51 7.55
CA PHE A 30 27.87 -1.60 6.39
C PHE A 30 26.97 -0.36 6.29
N MET A 31 26.27 -0.03 7.38
CA MET A 31 25.34 1.09 7.44
C MET A 31 26.03 2.44 7.22
N LEU A 32 27.19 2.65 7.84
CA LEU A 32 28.00 3.87 7.63
C LEU A 32 28.47 3.98 6.18
N ALA A 33 29.04 2.90 5.63
CA ALA A 33 29.65 2.91 4.31
C ALA A 33 28.64 2.99 3.17
N THR A 34 27.43 2.47 3.33
CA THR A 34 26.44 2.33 2.25
C THR A 34 25.21 3.22 2.38
N VAL A 35 24.84 3.65 3.59
CA VAL A 35 23.62 4.43 3.82
C VAL A 35 23.92 5.79 4.47
N LEU A 36 24.46 5.79 5.69
CA LEU A 36 24.50 6.98 6.54
C LEU A 36 25.47 8.06 6.04
N ILE A 37 26.61 7.68 5.44
CA ILE A 37 27.55 8.63 4.82
C ILE A 37 27.15 8.94 3.38
N PRO A 38 26.86 7.96 2.49
CA PRO A 38 26.53 8.25 1.10
C PRO A 38 25.29 9.13 0.93
N TYR A 39 24.27 8.98 1.77
CA TYR A 39 23.02 9.75 1.65
C TYR A 39 23.23 11.27 1.73
N PRO A 40 23.78 11.84 2.81
CA PRO A 40 24.05 13.28 2.87
C PRO A 40 25.08 13.73 1.82
N VAL A 41 26.06 12.89 1.49
CA VAL A 41 27.03 13.20 0.43
C VAL A 41 26.34 13.34 -0.92
N TYR A 42 25.41 12.44 -1.27
CA TYR A 42 24.63 12.55 -2.49
C TYR A 42 23.78 13.81 -2.53
N VAL A 43 23.05 14.12 -1.46
CA VAL A 43 22.22 15.34 -1.42
C VAL A 43 23.09 16.58 -1.65
N PHE A 44 24.26 16.65 -1.02
CA PHE A 44 25.21 17.75 -1.23
C PHE A 44 25.71 17.81 -2.67
N VAL A 45 26.22 16.70 -3.21
CA VAL A 45 26.76 16.62 -4.57
C VAL A 45 25.69 16.94 -5.62
N ALA A 46 24.51 16.32 -5.53
CA ALA A 46 23.40 16.55 -6.44
C ALA A 46 22.96 18.02 -6.42
N THR A 47 22.99 18.68 -5.26
CA THR A 47 22.69 20.12 -5.14
C THR A 47 23.77 20.98 -5.79
N VAL A 48 25.06 20.69 -5.53
CA VAL A 48 26.19 21.48 -6.05
C VAL A 48 26.30 21.36 -7.58
N PHE A 49 26.11 20.16 -8.12
CA PHE A 49 26.23 19.89 -9.56
C PHE A 49 24.89 19.99 -10.30
N ASN A 50 23.80 20.35 -9.60
CA ASN A 50 22.44 20.42 -10.15
C ASN A 50 22.03 19.13 -10.90
N TRP A 51 22.33 17.98 -10.31
CA TRP A 51 21.90 16.67 -10.84
C TRP A 51 20.38 16.56 -10.78
N GLU A 52 19.80 15.80 -11.71
CA GLU A 52 18.39 15.50 -11.73
C GLU A 52 18.02 14.61 -10.53
N HIS A 53 17.15 15.12 -9.67
CA HIS A 53 16.64 14.38 -8.52
C HIS A 53 15.27 14.94 -8.09
N ARG A 54 14.52 14.12 -7.35
CA ARG A 54 13.24 14.57 -6.78
C ARG A 54 13.55 15.54 -5.64
N ALA A 55 13.03 16.76 -5.71
CA ALA A 55 13.07 17.70 -4.59
C ALA A 55 12.29 17.10 -3.40
N LYS A 56 12.95 16.99 -2.24
CA LYS A 56 12.40 16.32 -1.05
C LYS A 56 12.41 17.29 0.13
N ARG A 57 11.35 17.23 0.95
CA ARG A 57 11.33 17.91 2.25
C ARG A 57 12.22 17.16 3.24
N PRO A 58 12.75 17.81 4.30
CA PRO A 58 13.57 17.14 5.31
C PRO A 58 12.91 15.90 5.94
N ALA A 59 11.59 15.94 6.15
CA ALA A 59 10.83 14.78 6.64
C ALA A 59 10.87 13.58 5.68
N ARG A 60 10.87 13.83 4.35
CA ARG A 60 10.98 12.76 3.35
C ARG A 60 12.40 12.20 3.29
N HIS A 61 13.42 13.04 3.41
CA HIS A 61 14.80 12.56 3.54
C HIS A 61 14.99 11.66 4.77
N TYR A 62 14.43 12.05 5.91
CA TYR A 62 14.44 11.24 7.12
C TYR A 62 13.75 9.88 6.90
N GLN A 63 12.57 9.88 6.27
CA GLN A 63 11.85 8.65 5.93
C GLN A 63 12.66 7.73 5.01
N ASP A 64 13.30 8.28 3.97
CA ASP A 64 14.15 7.51 3.05
C ASP A 64 15.33 6.86 3.79
N VAL A 65 15.98 7.58 4.72
CA VAL A 65 17.09 7.03 5.53
C VAL A 65 16.61 5.90 6.46
N LEU A 66 15.43 6.04 7.07
CA LEU A 66 14.84 4.97 7.90
C LEU A 66 14.49 3.73 7.08
N HIS A 67 13.90 3.91 5.90
CA HIS A 67 13.63 2.81 4.98
C HIS A 67 14.93 2.17 4.50
N ALA A 68 15.94 2.95 4.11
CA ALA A 68 17.26 2.47 3.71
C ALA A 68 17.97 1.69 4.81
N THR A 69 17.78 2.08 6.06
CA THR A 69 18.27 1.30 7.21
C THR A 69 17.51 -0.01 7.37
N SER A 70 16.19 0.00 7.20
CA SER A 70 15.35 -1.19 7.30
C SER A 70 15.65 -2.20 6.20
N TYR A 71 15.78 -1.75 4.95
CA TYR A 71 16.18 -2.59 3.83
C TYR A 71 17.66 -2.97 3.91
N GLY A 72 18.52 -2.09 4.42
CA GLY A 72 19.93 -2.36 4.69
C GLY A 72 20.11 -3.55 5.62
N LEU A 73 19.28 -3.68 6.65
CA LEU A 73 19.27 -4.88 7.53
C LEU A 73 18.95 -6.17 6.76
N ILE A 74 17.93 -6.14 5.91
CA ILE A 74 17.53 -7.29 5.08
C ILE A 74 18.68 -7.67 4.14
N VAL A 75 19.25 -6.69 3.44
CA VAL A 75 20.37 -6.88 2.50
C VAL A 75 21.60 -7.41 3.24
N PHE A 76 21.91 -6.86 4.41
CA PHE A 76 23.05 -7.29 5.23
C PHE A 76 22.96 -8.78 5.59
N ILE A 77 21.80 -9.20 6.13
CA ILE A 77 21.56 -10.58 6.57
C ILE A 77 21.52 -11.53 5.36
N PHE A 78 20.67 -11.27 4.37
CA PHE A 78 20.48 -12.20 3.25
C PHE A 78 21.65 -12.20 2.26
N GLY A 79 22.39 -11.09 2.16
CA GLY A 79 23.60 -10.98 1.36
C GLY A 79 24.86 -11.52 2.05
N ASN A 80 24.76 -12.02 3.28
CA ASN A 80 25.86 -12.53 4.11
C ASN A 80 26.99 -11.51 4.32
N TYR A 81 26.65 -10.22 4.45
CA TYR A 81 27.65 -9.16 4.53
C TYR A 81 28.46 -9.15 5.82
N ALA A 82 28.06 -9.90 6.85
CA ALA A 82 28.96 -10.14 7.98
C ALA A 82 30.27 -10.83 7.55
N GLN A 83 30.24 -11.64 6.49
CA GLN A 83 31.41 -12.35 5.96
C GLN A 83 31.91 -11.75 4.65
N THR A 84 31.00 -11.29 3.78
CA THR A 84 31.36 -10.86 2.42
C THR A 84 31.64 -9.36 2.32
N LEU A 85 31.29 -8.55 3.32
CA LEU A 85 31.64 -7.13 3.32
C LEU A 85 33.13 -6.95 3.59
N ASN A 86 33.81 -6.31 2.64
CA ASN A 86 35.18 -5.88 2.83
C ASN A 86 35.46 -4.60 2.04
N TRP A 87 36.73 -4.18 2.02
CA TRP A 87 37.15 -2.96 1.33
C TRP A 87 36.90 -3.00 -0.19
N ILE A 88 36.88 -4.18 -0.84
CA ILE A 88 36.60 -4.32 -2.28
C ILE A 88 35.14 -3.97 -2.55
N THR A 89 34.22 -4.53 -1.76
CA THR A 89 32.78 -4.22 -1.85
C THR A 89 32.54 -2.73 -1.64
N ILE A 90 33.16 -2.16 -0.60
CA ILE A 90 33.03 -0.73 -0.26
C ILE A 90 33.58 0.15 -1.40
N LEU A 91 34.76 -0.17 -1.93
CA LEU A 91 35.36 0.58 -3.03
C LEU A 91 34.49 0.52 -4.30
N ALA A 92 34.03 -0.68 -4.67
CA ALA A 92 33.15 -0.87 -5.82
C ALA A 92 31.83 -0.08 -5.65
N PHE A 93 31.28 -0.04 -4.44
CA PHE A 93 30.13 0.80 -4.11
C PHE A 93 30.41 2.29 -4.35
N TRP A 94 31.50 2.82 -3.79
CA TRP A 94 31.85 4.24 -3.88
C TRP A 94 32.26 4.68 -5.30
N ILE A 95 32.70 3.76 -6.16
CA ILE A 95 32.92 4.03 -7.58
C ILE A 95 31.59 3.99 -8.35
N THR A 96 30.76 2.99 -8.07
CA THR A 96 29.53 2.76 -8.84
C THR A 96 28.48 3.82 -8.58
N TRP A 97 28.25 4.18 -7.32
CA TRP A 97 27.27 5.17 -6.94
C TRP A 97 27.37 6.50 -7.74
N PRO A 98 28.53 7.19 -7.80
CA PRO A 98 28.66 8.42 -8.59
C PRO A 98 28.68 8.14 -10.09
N THR A 99 29.29 7.04 -10.55
CA THR A 99 29.31 6.67 -11.98
C THR A 99 27.89 6.46 -12.51
N TYR A 100 27.05 5.75 -11.76
CA TYR A 100 25.65 5.54 -12.11
C TYR A 100 24.85 6.84 -12.10
N SER A 101 25.13 7.75 -11.15
CA SER A 101 24.56 9.09 -11.14
C SER A 101 24.93 9.86 -12.42
N LEU A 102 26.20 9.84 -12.82
CA LEU A 102 26.65 10.49 -14.07
C LEU A 102 26.05 9.88 -15.33
N ILE A 103 25.80 8.58 -15.35
CA ILE A 103 25.09 7.91 -16.46
C ILE A 103 23.65 8.44 -16.56
N ALA A 104 22.96 8.62 -15.42
CA ALA A 104 21.62 9.19 -15.39
C ALA A 104 21.58 10.64 -15.86
N GLU A 105 22.70 11.37 -15.76
CA GLU A 105 22.81 12.76 -16.24
C GLU A 105 22.95 12.91 -17.76
N LEU A 106 23.17 11.81 -18.51
CA LEU A 106 23.28 11.87 -19.97
C LEU A 106 21.94 12.26 -20.61
N ASP A 107 21.95 13.18 -21.57
CA ASP A 107 20.72 13.72 -22.20
C ASP A 107 19.79 12.63 -22.74
N PHE A 108 20.35 11.56 -23.31
CA PHE A 108 19.58 10.44 -23.84
C PHE A 108 19.04 9.48 -22.77
N ALA A 109 19.57 9.54 -21.55
CA ALA A 109 19.13 8.74 -20.41
C ALA A 109 18.03 9.45 -19.58
N LYS A 110 17.91 10.78 -19.70
CA LYS A 110 16.87 11.60 -19.03
C LYS A 110 15.48 11.48 -19.63
N THR A 111 15.33 10.84 -20.78
CA THR A 111 14.04 10.74 -21.47
C THR A 111 13.23 9.54 -20.98
N SER A 112 12.03 9.79 -20.44
CA SER A 112 11.01 8.76 -20.18
C SER A 112 10.39 8.30 -21.50
N LEU A 113 11.05 7.36 -22.18
CA LEU A 113 10.60 6.94 -23.52
C LEU A 113 9.45 5.93 -23.41
N PRO A 114 8.29 6.20 -24.04
CA PRO A 114 7.08 5.38 -23.90
C PRO A 114 7.23 3.97 -24.47
N SER A 115 8.19 3.77 -25.39
CA SER A 115 8.48 2.45 -25.95
C SER A 115 9.97 2.29 -26.24
N TRP A 116 10.49 1.10 -25.98
CA TRP A 116 11.86 0.71 -26.34
C TRP A 116 12.16 0.84 -27.85
N LYS A 117 11.13 0.90 -28.71
CA LYS A 117 11.28 1.14 -30.16
C LYS A 117 11.68 2.56 -30.52
N THR A 118 11.48 3.50 -29.60
CA THR A 118 11.76 4.93 -29.79
C THR A 118 13.05 5.38 -29.13
N TRP A 119 13.86 4.41 -28.65
CA TRP A 119 15.11 4.70 -27.96
C TRP A 119 16.16 5.29 -28.90
N PRO A 120 16.88 6.35 -28.48
CA PRO A 120 18.06 6.80 -29.21
C PRO A 120 19.14 5.72 -29.13
N PHE A 121 20.07 5.73 -30.10
CA PHE A 121 21.15 4.75 -30.17
C PHE A 121 21.96 4.67 -28.86
N GLY A 122 22.24 5.80 -28.21
CA GLY A 122 22.94 5.85 -26.93
C GLY A 122 22.25 5.02 -25.83
N MET A 123 20.91 5.05 -25.79
CA MET A 123 20.13 4.27 -24.82
C MET A 123 20.19 2.77 -25.12
N TYR A 124 20.11 2.37 -26.40
CA TYR A 124 20.32 0.97 -26.78
C TYR A 124 21.72 0.47 -26.40
N ALA A 125 22.76 1.26 -26.68
CA ALA A 125 24.14 0.90 -26.35
C ALA A 125 24.33 0.78 -24.84
N LEU A 126 23.78 1.72 -24.06
CA LEU A 126 23.81 1.69 -22.60
C LEU A 126 23.13 0.42 -22.05
N PHE A 127 21.91 0.12 -22.51
CA PHE A 127 21.17 -1.06 -22.06
C PHE A 127 21.83 -2.37 -22.50
N ALA A 128 22.34 -2.45 -23.73
CA ALA A 128 23.06 -3.62 -24.21
C ALA A 128 24.34 -3.87 -23.39
N GLY A 129 25.10 -2.80 -23.09
CA GLY A 129 26.29 -2.88 -22.24
C GLY A 129 25.95 -3.34 -20.82
N ALA A 130 24.94 -2.72 -20.19
CA ALA A 130 24.49 -3.12 -18.86
C ALA A 130 24.01 -4.59 -18.82
N THR A 131 23.25 -5.01 -19.84
CA THR A 131 22.78 -6.40 -19.97
C THR A 131 23.95 -7.37 -20.12
N ALA A 132 24.94 -7.04 -20.95
CA ALA A 132 26.12 -7.88 -21.13
C ALA A 132 26.91 -8.05 -19.81
N VAL A 133 27.08 -6.96 -19.05
CA VAL A 133 27.73 -6.99 -17.73
C VAL A 133 26.95 -7.89 -16.78
N VAL A 134 25.63 -7.70 -16.66
CA VAL A 134 24.78 -8.53 -15.78
C VAL A 134 24.85 -10.01 -16.16
N LEU A 135 24.81 -10.34 -17.46
CA LEU A 135 24.92 -11.72 -17.94
C LEU A 135 26.30 -12.32 -17.65
N ALA A 136 27.38 -11.55 -17.77
CA ALA A 136 28.73 -11.99 -17.43
C ALA A 136 28.85 -12.31 -15.92
N PHE A 137 28.35 -11.41 -15.06
CA PHE A 137 28.28 -11.66 -13.62
C PHE A 137 27.41 -12.88 -13.31
N ALA A 138 26.23 -13.00 -13.92
CA ALA A 138 25.34 -14.14 -13.72
C ALA A 138 26.00 -15.47 -14.10
N GLY A 139 26.63 -15.54 -15.28
CA GLY A 139 27.36 -16.72 -15.74
C GLY A 139 28.49 -17.10 -14.78
N TYR A 140 29.24 -16.12 -14.29
CA TYR A 140 30.31 -16.34 -13.32
C TYR A 140 29.78 -16.86 -11.96
N HIS A 141 28.66 -16.32 -11.48
CA HIS A 141 28.06 -16.78 -10.22
C HIS A 141 27.45 -18.18 -10.34
N ILE A 142 26.89 -18.53 -11.49
CA ILE A 142 26.48 -19.91 -11.78
C ILE A 142 27.70 -20.84 -11.74
N TYR A 143 28.85 -20.43 -12.31
CA TYR A 143 30.09 -21.18 -12.22
C TYR A 143 30.56 -21.38 -10.77
N LEU A 144 30.51 -20.34 -9.93
CA LEU A 144 30.79 -20.47 -8.49
C LEU A 144 29.80 -21.43 -7.80
N GLY A 145 28.52 -21.35 -8.15
CA GLY A 145 27.48 -22.27 -7.68
C GLY A 145 27.76 -23.73 -8.07
N VAL A 146 28.27 -23.98 -9.28
CA VAL A 146 28.70 -25.32 -9.73
C VAL A 146 29.87 -25.85 -8.90
N ILE A 147 30.86 -25.00 -8.58
CA ILE A 147 31.97 -25.39 -7.70
C ILE A 147 31.44 -25.72 -6.30
N LEU A 148 30.62 -24.84 -5.72
CA LEU A 148 30.07 -25.02 -4.38
C LEU A 148 29.14 -26.23 -4.28
N ASN A 149 28.43 -26.58 -5.35
CA ASN A 149 27.61 -27.78 -5.40
C ASN A 149 28.41 -29.09 -5.25
N ARG A 150 29.73 -29.06 -5.47
CA ARG A 150 30.61 -30.22 -5.22
C ARG A 150 30.82 -30.47 -3.73
N THR A 151 30.84 -29.43 -2.91
CA THR A 151 30.99 -29.54 -1.45
C THR A 151 29.65 -29.57 -0.73
N VAL A 152 28.64 -28.89 -1.27
CA VAL A 152 27.26 -28.84 -0.76
C VAL A 152 26.29 -29.39 -1.81
N PRO A 153 26.02 -30.72 -1.81
CA PRO A 153 25.13 -31.34 -2.79
C PRO A 153 23.75 -30.68 -2.83
N GLY A 154 23.30 -30.29 -4.02
CA GLY A 154 22.00 -29.66 -4.25
C GLY A 154 22.00 -28.13 -4.22
N PHE A 155 23.11 -27.50 -3.79
CA PHE A 155 23.22 -26.03 -3.74
C PHE A 155 22.87 -25.36 -5.06
N LEU A 156 23.37 -25.89 -6.19
CA LEU A 156 23.10 -25.30 -7.51
C LEU A 156 21.59 -25.33 -7.85
N GLY A 157 20.89 -26.39 -7.47
CA GLY A 157 19.44 -26.50 -7.68
C GLY A 157 18.67 -25.43 -6.92
N TYR A 158 18.98 -25.26 -5.62
CA TYR A 158 18.40 -24.19 -4.80
C TYR A 158 18.76 -22.80 -5.32
N TYR A 159 20.00 -22.61 -5.76
CA TYR A 159 20.49 -21.37 -6.33
C TYR A 159 19.68 -20.99 -7.60
N LEU A 160 19.57 -21.91 -8.56
CA LEU A 160 18.81 -21.67 -9.79
C LEU A 160 17.31 -21.50 -9.53
N LEU A 161 16.73 -22.25 -8.59
CA LEU A 161 15.34 -22.07 -8.17
C LEU A 161 15.10 -20.68 -7.58
N GLY A 162 16.08 -20.17 -6.84
CA GLY A 162 16.04 -18.81 -6.32
C GLY A 162 15.94 -17.77 -7.43
N LEU A 163 16.65 -17.93 -8.55
CA LEU A 163 16.56 -16.99 -9.69
C LEU A 163 15.16 -16.92 -10.32
N LEU A 164 14.26 -17.89 -10.04
CA LEU A 164 12.87 -17.87 -10.53
C LEU A 164 11.94 -16.98 -9.70
N ILE A 165 12.33 -16.56 -8.49
CA ILE A 165 11.47 -15.77 -7.61
C ILE A 165 11.04 -14.42 -8.25
N PRO A 166 11.93 -13.61 -8.84
CA PRO A 166 11.53 -12.37 -9.52
C PRO A 166 10.57 -12.62 -10.69
N VAL A 167 10.75 -13.73 -11.43
CA VAL A 167 9.87 -14.13 -12.53
C VAL A 167 8.48 -14.47 -11.99
N PHE A 168 8.41 -15.30 -10.95
CA PHE A 168 7.14 -15.69 -10.34
C PHE A 168 6.37 -14.49 -9.79
N LEU A 169 7.07 -13.57 -9.11
CA LEU A 169 6.44 -12.37 -8.55
C LEU A 169 6.03 -11.36 -9.64
N THR A 170 6.76 -11.30 -10.76
CA THR A 170 6.34 -10.55 -11.96
C THR A 170 5.06 -11.13 -12.55
N LEU A 171 4.97 -12.47 -12.64
CA LEU A 171 3.76 -13.16 -13.11
C LEU A 171 2.58 -12.93 -12.16
N ILE A 172 2.81 -12.93 -10.85
CA ILE A 172 1.79 -12.56 -9.85
C ILE A 172 1.36 -11.10 -10.06
N GLY A 173 2.28 -10.16 -10.19
CA GLY A 173 1.95 -8.75 -10.44
C GLY A 173 1.11 -8.57 -11.69
N TYR A 174 1.49 -9.23 -12.79
CA TYR A 174 0.70 -9.26 -14.03
C TYR A 174 -0.68 -9.87 -13.82
N ALA A 175 -0.77 -10.99 -13.09
CA ALA A 175 -2.03 -11.64 -12.74
C ALA A 175 -2.93 -10.71 -11.89
N CYS A 176 -2.37 -9.98 -10.93
CA CYS A 176 -3.07 -8.99 -10.11
C CYS A 176 -3.61 -7.84 -10.97
N VAL A 177 -2.81 -7.29 -11.89
CA VAL A 177 -3.25 -6.23 -12.81
C VAL A 177 -4.39 -6.73 -13.71
N LYS A 178 -4.28 -7.96 -14.25
CA LYS A 178 -5.36 -8.57 -15.04
C LYS A 178 -6.59 -8.87 -14.20
N GLN A 179 -6.42 -9.28 -12.96
CA GLN A 179 -7.51 -9.50 -12.02
C GLN A 179 -8.23 -8.21 -11.67
N GLN A 180 -7.51 -7.13 -11.43
CA GLN A 180 -8.09 -5.83 -11.11
C GLN A 180 -8.84 -5.23 -12.31
N ASN A 181 -8.24 -5.30 -13.50
CA ASN A 181 -8.80 -4.65 -14.69
C ASN A 181 -9.89 -5.49 -15.38
N ASN A 182 -9.77 -6.83 -15.38
CA ASN A 182 -10.65 -7.72 -16.15
C ASN A 182 -11.37 -8.77 -15.30
N ASP A 183 -11.13 -8.83 -13.99
CA ASP A 183 -11.65 -9.89 -13.10
C ASP A 183 -11.38 -11.31 -13.64
N ILE A 184 -10.17 -11.54 -14.18
CA ILE A 184 -9.84 -12.76 -14.93
C ILE A 184 -10.05 -14.07 -14.14
N PHE A 185 -9.86 -14.03 -12.81
CA PHE A 185 -10.07 -15.17 -11.91
C PHE A 185 -11.45 -15.18 -11.27
N GLY A 186 -12.31 -14.20 -11.56
CA GLY A 186 -13.64 -14.09 -10.95
C GLY A 186 -13.62 -13.84 -9.44
N LEU A 187 -12.50 -13.38 -8.87
CA LEU A 187 -12.41 -13.10 -7.43
C LEU A 187 -13.35 -11.97 -7.01
N SER A 188 -13.69 -11.04 -7.92
CA SER A 188 -14.69 -10.02 -7.62
C SER A 188 -16.06 -10.64 -7.37
N LYS A 189 -16.42 -11.70 -8.11
CA LYS A 189 -17.68 -12.44 -7.94
C LYS A 189 -17.69 -13.19 -6.62
N LEU A 190 -16.59 -13.87 -6.29
CA LEU A 190 -16.45 -14.58 -5.01
C LEU A 190 -16.52 -13.60 -3.83
N TYR A 191 -15.84 -12.46 -3.93
CA TYR A 191 -15.86 -11.41 -2.91
C TYR A 191 -17.27 -10.82 -2.73
N ASN A 192 -17.94 -10.50 -3.84
CA ASN A 192 -19.33 -10.02 -3.81
C ASN A 192 -20.31 -11.07 -3.25
N TRP A 193 -20.08 -12.34 -3.53
CA TRP A 193 -20.86 -13.43 -2.94
C TRP A 193 -20.67 -13.50 -1.42
N MET A 194 -19.43 -13.40 -0.93
CA MET A 194 -19.14 -13.36 0.52
C MET A 194 -19.76 -12.13 1.20
N LEU A 195 -19.66 -10.96 0.58
CA LEU A 195 -20.28 -9.73 1.09
C LEU A 195 -21.81 -9.83 1.11
N ASN A 196 -22.43 -10.41 0.08
CA ASN A 196 -23.87 -10.67 0.05
C ASN A 196 -24.29 -11.63 1.17
N LEU A 197 -23.51 -12.69 1.44
CA LEU A 197 -23.78 -13.58 2.58
C LEU A 197 -23.71 -12.83 3.92
N LYS A 198 -22.71 -11.97 4.10
CA LYS A 198 -22.58 -11.12 5.30
C LYS A 198 -23.77 -10.18 5.44
N TRP A 199 -24.14 -9.48 4.36
CA TRP A 199 -25.30 -8.57 4.33
C TRP A 199 -26.60 -9.31 4.65
N ARG A 200 -26.85 -10.50 4.07
CA ARG A 200 -28.03 -11.32 4.38
C ARG A 200 -28.11 -11.69 5.86
N ARG A 201 -26.97 -12.03 6.47
CA ARG A 201 -26.90 -12.34 7.90
C ARG A 201 -27.23 -11.11 8.76
N GLU A 202 -26.65 -9.95 8.42
CA GLU A 202 -26.91 -8.69 9.13
C GLU A 202 -28.37 -8.25 8.98
N ALA A 203 -28.93 -8.34 7.78
CA ALA A 203 -30.33 -8.07 7.49
C ALA A 203 -31.28 -8.99 8.29
N TYR A 204 -30.96 -10.29 8.38
CA TYR A 204 -31.74 -11.24 9.17
C TYR A 204 -31.70 -10.91 10.67
N VAL A 205 -30.52 -10.57 11.20
CA VAL A 205 -30.37 -10.18 12.62
C VAL A 205 -31.13 -8.87 12.91
N ALA A 206 -31.02 -7.88 12.04
CA ALA A 206 -31.74 -6.61 12.16
C ALA A 206 -33.26 -6.84 12.18
N LYS A 207 -33.78 -7.64 11.23
CA LYS A 207 -35.20 -8.01 11.17
C LYS A 207 -35.66 -8.70 12.46
N LYS A 208 -34.91 -9.70 12.94
CA LYS A 208 -35.25 -10.43 14.17
C LYS A 208 -35.24 -9.53 15.41
N ASN A 209 -34.31 -8.58 15.49
CA ASN A 209 -34.25 -7.61 16.57
C ASN A 209 -35.43 -6.64 16.52
N PHE A 210 -35.82 -6.18 15.34
CA PHE A 210 -36.99 -5.34 15.14
C PHE A 210 -38.29 -6.06 15.53
N GLU A 211 -38.49 -7.30 15.07
CA GLU A 211 -39.64 -8.13 15.48
C GLU A 211 -39.69 -8.32 17.00
N LYS A 212 -38.53 -8.51 17.65
CA LYS A 212 -38.44 -8.62 19.11
C LYS A 212 -38.84 -7.30 19.79
N GLN A 213 -38.40 -6.15 19.27
CA GLN A 213 -38.78 -4.84 19.78
C GLN A 213 -40.29 -4.58 19.64
N GLN A 214 -40.88 -4.91 18.48
CA GLN A 214 -42.32 -4.81 18.27
C GLN A 214 -43.11 -5.69 19.26
N LYS A 215 -42.70 -6.94 19.45
CA LYS A 215 -43.34 -7.85 20.43
C LYS A 215 -43.26 -7.30 21.86
N LEU A 216 -42.11 -6.74 22.25
CA LEU A 216 -41.95 -6.10 23.56
C LEU A 216 -42.83 -4.85 23.71
N ALA A 217 -42.97 -4.04 22.66
CA ALA A 217 -43.86 -2.88 22.66
C ALA A 217 -45.33 -3.28 22.79
N ALA A 218 -45.78 -4.27 22.00
CA ALA A 218 -47.14 -4.80 22.07
C ALA A 218 -47.46 -5.46 23.43
N ALA A 219 -46.50 -6.19 24.01
CA ALA A 219 -46.66 -6.78 25.34
C ALA A 219 -46.81 -5.71 26.44
N LYS A 220 -46.05 -4.61 26.34
CA LYS A 220 -46.18 -3.46 27.24
C LYS A 220 -47.55 -2.79 27.14
N GLN A 221 -48.10 -2.62 25.93
CA GLN A 221 -49.45 -2.07 25.74
C GLN A 221 -50.53 -2.96 26.38
N LYS A 222 -50.40 -4.29 26.28
CA LYS A 222 -51.39 -5.23 26.83
C LYS A 222 -51.41 -5.28 28.37
N THR A 223 -50.36 -4.83 29.05
CA THR A 223 -50.26 -4.92 30.53
C THR A 223 -50.83 -3.67 31.23
N ILE A 224 -51.20 -2.64 30.48
CA ILE A 224 -51.92 -1.48 31.01
C ILE A 224 -53.41 -1.79 30.97
N ASP A 225 -53.84 -2.73 31.82
CA ASP A 225 -55.26 -2.74 32.21
C ASP A 225 -55.52 -1.44 32.98
N PRO A 226 -56.64 -0.74 32.72
CA PRO A 226 -56.95 0.50 33.42
C PRO A 226 -56.94 0.21 34.93
N PRO A 227 -56.16 0.95 35.74
CA PRO A 227 -56.19 0.74 37.18
C PRO A 227 -57.64 0.87 37.63
N ALA A 228 -58.14 -0.17 38.31
CA ALA A 228 -59.43 -0.12 38.97
C ALA A 228 -59.47 1.16 39.80
N ALA A 229 -60.45 2.02 39.49
CA ALA A 229 -60.62 3.34 40.10
C ALA A 229 -60.49 3.22 41.62
N SER A 230 -59.32 3.59 42.14
CA SER A 230 -59.10 3.65 43.58
C SER A 230 -59.42 5.07 44.05
N PRO A 231 -60.07 5.19 45.22
CA PRO A 231 -60.63 6.44 45.68
C PRO A 231 -59.53 7.46 45.99
N ALA A 232 -59.85 8.72 45.72
CA ALA A 232 -59.02 9.87 45.94
C ALA A 232 -58.57 9.99 47.41
N VAL A 233 -57.27 9.89 47.66
CA VAL A 233 -56.62 10.48 48.83
C VAL A 233 -55.28 11.04 48.35
N GLY A 234 -55.13 12.36 48.51
CA GLY A 234 -53.95 13.09 48.09
C GLY A 234 -52.77 12.90 49.03
N GLU A 235 -51.57 12.97 48.48
CA GLU A 235 -50.50 13.83 48.99
C GLU A 235 -49.34 13.85 48.00
N SER A 236 -48.83 15.06 47.75
CA SER A 236 -47.74 15.35 46.84
C SER A 236 -46.40 14.97 47.48
N THR A 237 -45.61 14.09 46.86
CA THR A 237 -44.16 14.10 47.03
C THR A 237 -43.46 13.75 45.73
N GLY A 238 -42.67 14.68 45.21
CA GLY A 238 -41.97 14.56 43.94
C GLY A 238 -40.81 13.56 44.02
N VAL A 239 -40.79 12.63 43.06
CA VAL A 239 -39.61 11.80 42.77
C VAL A 239 -39.34 11.90 41.28
N GLN A 240 -38.23 12.54 40.92
CA GLN A 240 -37.69 12.60 39.56
C GLN A 240 -37.26 11.19 39.13
N LEU A 241 -37.94 10.64 38.12
CA LEU A 241 -37.54 9.40 37.47
C LEU A 241 -36.44 9.69 36.45
N GLN A 242 -35.22 9.28 36.81
CA GLN A 242 -34.02 9.38 35.99
C GLN A 242 -34.15 8.44 34.78
N GLN A 243 -34.22 9.02 33.57
CA GLN A 243 -34.22 8.29 32.30
C GLN A 243 -32.88 7.55 32.14
N ALA A 244 -32.94 6.22 32.19
CA ALA A 244 -31.81 5.36 31.90
C ALA A 244 -31.42 5.48 30.41
N GLN A 245 -30.21 5.98 30.20
CA GLN A 245 -29.55 6.13 28.90
C GLN A 245 -29.33 4.74 28.28
N GLN A 246 -29.93 4.49 27.11
CA GLN A 246 -29.73 3.26 26.35
C GLN A 246 -28.32 3.22 25.74
N PRO A 247 -27.63 2.05 25.73
CA PRO A 247 -26.31 1.93 25.11
C PRO A 247 -26.40 1.93 23.59
N ALA A 248 -25.49 2.70 22.99
CA ALA A 248 -25.32 2.90 21.56
C ALA A 248 -24.97 1.59 20.84
N GLY A 249 -25.91 1.12 20.03
CA GLY A 249 -25.70 0.12 18.97
C GLY A 249 -26.55 0.55 17.78
N THR A 250 -26.09 1.55 17.04
CA THR A 250 -26.83 2.17 15.95
C THR A 250 -27.00 1.19 14.79
N VAL A 251 -28.20 0.60 14.69
CA VAL A 251 -28.78 0.27 13.39
C VAL A 251 -29.43 1.57 12.92
N VAL A 252 -28.91 2.15 11.83
CA VAL A 252 -29.53 3.35 11.24
C VAL A 252 -30.85 2.91 10.61
N VAL A 253 -31.93 2.99 11.39
CA VAL A 253 -33.28 3.03 10.85
C VAL A 253 -33.44 4.43 10.29
N GLN A 254 -33.24 4.57 8.98
CA GLN A 254 -33.48 5.83 8.30
C GLN A 254 -35.00 6.02 8.26
N LEU A 255 -35.53 6.84 9.18
CA LEU A 255 -36.90 7.33 9.10
C LEU A 255 -37.00 8.11 7.78
N GLU A 256 -37.93 7.68 6.93
CA GLU A 256 -38.20 8.28 5.64
C GLU A 256 -38.75 9.69 5.89
N GLY A 257 -37.87 10.69 5.84
CA GLY A 257 -38.17 12.08 6.20
C GLY A 257 -37.06 13.09 5.85
N ASP A 258 -35.78 12.70 5.84
CA ASP A 258 -34.67 13.58 5.46
C ASP A 258 -33.83 13.00 4.31
N GLN A 259 -34.28 13.24 3.08
CA GLN A 259 -33.44 13.12 1.89
C GLN A 259 -32.97 14.52 1.47
N GLN A 260 -31.73 14.87 1.81
CA GLN A 260 -30.79 15.62 0.96
C GLN A 260 -29.50 15.92 1.76
N ASN A 261 -28.54 15.00 1.73
CA ASN A 261 -27.15 15.40 1.71
C ASN A 261 -26.28 14.32 1.10
N GLY A 262 -25.59 14.70 0.02
CA GLY A 262 -24.71 13.82 -0.75
C GLY A 262 -23.61 13.27 0.13
N SER A 263 -23.49 11.95 0.12
CA SER A 263 -22.32 11.22 0.61
C SER A 263 -21.09 11.67 -0.18
N GLN A 264 -20.32 12.60 0.38
CA GLN A 264 -18.94 12.81 -0.02
C GLN A 264 -18.12 11.65 0.54
N HIS A 265 -17.58 10.84 -0.37
CA HIS A 265 -16.64 9.79 -0.05
C HIS A 265 -15.34 10.45 0.42
N VAL A 266 -15.20 10.67 1.73
CA VAL A 266 -13.95 11.15 2.33
C VAL A 266 -12.95 10.00 2.24
N SER A 267 -11.98 10.12 1.33
CA SER A 267 -10.79 9.27 1.33
C SER A 267 -10.05 9.48 2.65
N ARG A 268 -9.66 8.39 3.31
CA ARG A 268 -9.09 8.37 4.67
C ARG A 268 -7.63 8.83 4.74
N THR A 269 -7.10 9.42 3.68
CA THR A 269 -5.74 9.96 3.63
C THR A 269 -5.84 11.45 3.32
N GLY A 270 -5.70 12.28 4.36
CA GLY A 270 -5.70 13.74 4.24
C GLY A 270 -4.46 14.31 3.54
N SER A 271 -4.16 13.83 2.34
CA SER A 271 -3.14 14.41 1.46
C SER A 271 -3.87 15.15 0.33
N TYR A 272 -3.89 16.49 0.42
CA TYR A 272 -4.22 17.34 -0.72
C TYR A 272 -2.95 17.56 -1.54
N ASP A 273 -2.47 16.52 -2.22
CA ASP A 273 -1.56 16.72 -3.34
C ASP A 273 -2.42 16.77 -4.61
N ASN A 274 -2.62 17.98 -5.11
CA ASN A 274 -3.15 18.20 -6.45
C ASN A 274 -2.11 17.68 -7.46
N LEU A 275 -2.15 16.38 -7.74
CA LEU A 275 -1.51 15.80 -8.92
C LEU A 275 -2.27 16.30 -10.15
N ILE A 276 -1.85 17.46 -10.63
CA ILE A 276 -2.14 17.93 -11.98
C ILE A 276 -1.49 16.94 -12.93
N TYR A 277 -2.25 15.93 -13.37
CA TYR A 277 -1.92 15.16 -14.57
C TYR A 277 -2.34 15.98 -15.79
N PRO A 278 -1.41 16.46 -16.63
CA PRO A 278 -1.78 17.07 -17.90
C PRO A 278 -1.96 15.93 -18.91
N ASN A 279 -3.15 15.36 -18.96
CA ASN A 279 -3.79 14.71 -20.13
C ASN A 279 -4.75 13.61 -19.70
N ASN A 280 -6.01 13.96 -19.51
CA ASN A 280 -7.11 13.03 -19.69
C ASN A 280 -8.30 13.77 -20.30
N HIS A 281 -8.37 13.75 -21.63
CA HIS A 281 -9.47 14.34 -22.42
C HIS A 281 -10.83 13.64 -22.20
N TYR A 282 -10.88 12.53 -21.44
CA TYR A 282 -12.11 11.76 -21.24
C TYR A 282 -12.99 12.25 -20.09
N THR A 283 -12.45 12.94 -19.08
CA THR A 283 -13.24 13.33 -17.89
C THR A 283 -14.07 14.60 -18.11
N GLN A 284 -13.71 15.45 -19.09
CA GLN A 284 -14.43 16.71 -19.35
C GLN A 284 -15.79 16.50 -20.05
N GLN A 285 -15.97 15.39 -20.78
CA GLN A 285 -17.21 15.13 -21.52
C GLN A 285 -18.37 14.67 -20.63
N GLN A 286 -18.11 14.07 -19.47
CA GLN A 286 -19.16 13.68 -18.52
C GLN A 286 -19.61 14.84 -17.63
N LEU A 287 -18.72 15.78 -17.29
CA LEU A 287 -19.07 16.98 -16.52
C LEU A 287 -19.88 18.01 -17.34
N GLN A 288 -19.73 18.05 -18.67
CA GLN A 288 -20.54 18.92 -19.53
C GLN A 288 -21.98 18.42 -19.76
N GLN A 289 -22.29 17.15 -19.55
CA GLN A 289 -23.67 16.64 -19.68
C GLN A 289 -24.53 16.85 -18.43
N GLN A 290 -23.92 17.16 -17.27
CA GLN A 290 -24.67 17.47 -16.03
C GLN A 290 -24.97 18.96 -15.84
N GLY A 291 -24.48 19.85 -16.72
CA GLY A 291 -24.62 21.31 -16.57
C GLY A 291 -25.85 21.96 -17.20
N ASN A 292 -26.71 21.22 -17.92
CA ASN A 292 -27.75 21.84 -18.77
C ASN A 292 -29.20 21.77 -18.25
N ASN A 293 -29.46 21.35 -17.00
CA ASN A 293 -30.81 21.36 -16.43
C ASN A 293 -30.88 22.17 -15.12
N ALA A 294 -30.70 23.48 -15.21
CA ALA A 294 -31.08 24.39 -14.14
C ALA A 294 -31.50 25.74 -14.72
N PHE A 295 -32.81 26.00 -14.78
CA PHE A 295 -33.48 27.23 -14.31
C PHE A 295 -34.85 27.42 -15.00
N LEU A 296 -35.92 27.30 -14.22
CA LEU A 296 -36.97 28.31 -14.02
C LEU A 296 -38.17 27.62 -13.34
N SER A 297 -38.23 27.69 -12.01
CA SER A 297 -39.47 27.47 -11.26
C SER A 297 -39.99 28.84 -10.82
N PRO A 298 -41.25 29.19 -11.12
CA PRO A 298 -41.83 30.45 -10.70
C PRO A 298 -42.21 30.43 -9.22
N SER A 299 -42.13 31.62 -8.63
CA SER A 299 -42.40 31.96 -7.25
C SER A 299 -43.84 31.64 -6.85
N THR A 300 -44.03 30.85 -5.79
CA THR A 300 -45.34 30.58 -5.20
C THR A 300 -45.73 31.73 -4.27
N GLU A 301 -46.88 32.30 -4.58
CA GLU A 301 -47.60 33.36 -3.89
C GLU A 301 -48.10 32.89 -2.51
N GLN A 302 -47.82 33.67 -1.46
CA GLN A 302 -48.32 33.41 -0.11
C GLN A 302 -49.79 33.85 0.02
N GLN A 303 -50.67 32.90 0.31
CA GLN A 303 -52.08 33.16 0.61
C GLN A 303 -52.33 33.19 2.13
N PRO A 304 -53.26 34.03 2.64
CA PRO A 304 -53.48 34.22 4.09
C PRO A 304 -54.24 33.05 4.73
N GLN A 305 -53.82 32.68 5.94
CA GLN A 305 -54.45 31.66 6.79
C GLN A 305 -55.80 32.14 7.36
N HIS A 306 -56.84 31.33 7.20
CA HIS A 306 -58.08 31.39 7.97
C HIS A 306 -57.97 30.50 9.23
N PRO A 307 -58.52 30.91 10.39
CA PRO A 307 -58.58 30.07 11.57
C PRO A 307 -59.76 29.10 11.46
N ALA A 308 -59.47 27.82 11.20
CA ALA A 308 -60.46 26.75 11.29
C ALA A 308 -60.43 26.14 12.70
N THR A 309 -61.60 26.14 13.32
CA THR A 309 -61.98 25.45 14.55
C THR A 309 -61.50 24.00 14.58
N GLY A 310 -60.90 23.62 15.71
CA GLY A 310 -60.27 22.32 15.92
C GLY A 310 -61.27 21.17 16.02
N ASP A 311 -61.16 20.26 15.06
CA ASP A 311 -61.36 18.84 15.30
C ASP A 311 -59.97 18.23 15.49
N ALA A 312 -59.75 17.62 16.65
CA ALA A 312 -58.53 16.88 16.98
C ALA A 312 -58.45 15.65 16.07
N LEU A 313 -57.87 15.82 14.88
CA LEU A 313 -57.42 14.72 14.05
C LEU A 313 -56.32 13.99 14.83
N ASP A 314 -56.63 12.78 15.28
CA ASP A 314 -55.66 11.82 15.77
C ASP A 314 -54.57 11.68 14.70
N VAL A 315 -53.44 12.37 14.91
CA VAL A 315 -52.25 12.22 14.09
C VAL A 315 -51.70 10.85 14.40
N ILE A 316 -52.17 9.85 13.65
CA ILE A 316 -51.61 8.50 13.66
C ILE A 316 -50.15 8.66 13.25
N ALA A 317 -49.25 8.57 14.24
CA ALA A 317 -47.82 8.58 13.98
C ALA A 317 -47.50 7.43 13.02
N PRO A 318 -46.77 7.68 11.91
CA PRO A 318 -46.48 6.65 10.93
C PRO A 318 -45.76 5.48 11.61
N GLU A 319 -46.21 4.26 11.34
CA GLU A 319 -45.56 3.07 11.87
C GLU A 319 -44.09 3.05 11.43
N PRO A 320 -43.13 2.80 12.34
CA PRO A 320 -41.72 2.76 11.99
C PRO A 320 -41.47 1.65 10.98
N GLN A 321 -41.13 2.03 9.75
CA GLN A 321 -40.75 1.07 8.71
C GLN A 321 -39.22 0.85 8.73
N VAL A 322 -38.81 -0.42 8.72
CA VAL A 322 -37.39 -0.78 8.54
C VAL A 322 -37.15 -0.98 7.05
N SER A 323 -36.55 0.03 6.41
CA SER A 323 -36.05 -0.11 5.04
C SER A 323 -34.64 -0.70 5.07
N ILE A 324 -34.46 -1.87 4.45
CA ILE A 324 -33.13 -2.49 4.29
C ILE A 324 -32.60 -2.06 2.91
N GLN A 325 -31.56 -1.24 2.91
CA GLN A 325 -30.87 -0.84 1.69
C GLN A 325 -30.41 -2.08 0.90
N PRO A 326 -30.67 -2.16 -0.42
CA PRO A 326 -30.24 -3.28 -1.24
C PRO A 326 -28.72 -3.37 -1.26
N TYR A 327 -28.20 -4.60 -1.31
CA TYR A 327 -26.77 -4.83 -1.43
C TYR A 327 -26.22 -4.21 -2.71
N ALA A 328 -25.36 -3.19 -2.58
CA ALA A 328 -24.59 -2.63 -3.68
C ALA A 328 -23.31 -3.46 -3.88
N PRO A 329 -23.11 -4.10 -5.04
CA PRO A 329 -21.91 -4.89 -5.28
C PRO A 329 -20.66 -4.00 -5.26
N TYR A 330 -19.60 -4.51 -4.64
CA TYR A 330 -18.29 -3.91 -4.67
C TYR A 330 -17.70 -4.06 -6.08
N VAL A 331 -17.40 -2.92 -6.71
CA VAL A 331 -16.77 -2.86 -8.02
C VAL A 331 -15.29 -2.53 -7.82
N TRP A 332 -14.40 -3.40 -8.29
CA TRP A 332 -12.95 -3.22 -8.23
C TRP A 332 -12.43 -2.14 -9.20
N ALA A 333 -13.31 -1.62 -10.05
CA ALA A 333 -12.98 -0.88 -11.26
C ALA A 333 -12.66 0.59 -10.98
N ALA A 334 -11.49 0.84 -10.43
CA ALA A 334 -10.67 1.91 -10.97
C ALA A 334 -9.78 1.25 -12.03
N ALA A 335 -9.92 1.63 -13.31
CA ALA A 335 -9.00 1.18 -14.34
C ALA A 335 -7.62 1.73 -14.00
N VAL A 336 -6.78 0.91 -13.38
CA VAL A 336 -5.42 1.33 -13.03
C VAL A 336 -4.56 1.10 -14.26
N PRO A 337 -3.97 2.15 -14.85
CA PRO A 337 -3.00 1.98 -15.92
C PRO A 337 -1.86 1.10 -15.39
N GLY A 338 -1.71 -0.08 -15.98
CA GLY A 338 -0.71 -1.05 -15.57
C GLY A 338 0.68 -0.59 -15.98
N PHE A 339 1.34 0.21 -15.14
CA PHE A 339 2.75 0.48 -15.27
C PHE A 339 3.52 -0.62 -14.56
N PHE A 340 4.16 -1.50 -15.33
CA PHE A 340 5.11 -2.44 -14.76
C PHE A 340 6.38 -1.68 -14.37
N HIS A 341 6.52 -1.38 -13.09
CA HIS A 341 7.75 -0.89 -12.50
C HIS A 341 8.35 -2.02 -11.66
N PRO A 342 9.51 -2.58 -12.03
CA PRO A 342 10.19 -3.55 -11.18
C PRO A 342 10.46 -2.90 -9.83
N HIS A 343 9.80 -3.39 -8.77
CA HIS A 343 9.97 -2.77 -7.47
C HIS A 343 11.40 -2.98 -6.98
N HIS A 344 11.91 -1.99 -6.23
CA HIS A 344 13.22 -2.03 -5.57
C HIS A 344 13.52 -3.33 -4.81
N TRP A 345 12.50 -4.08 -4.37
CA TRP A 345 12.69 -5.39 -3.75
C TRP A 345 13.06 -6.54 -4.69
N GLN A 346 12.67 -6.48 -5.97
CA GLN A 346 13.17 -7.43 -6.97
C GLN A 346 14.67 -7.24 -7.16
N LEU A 347 15.15 -5.99 -7.10
CA LEU A 347 16.57 -5.68 -7.07
C LEU A 347 17.23 -6.20 -5.79
N PHE A 348 16.59 -6.09 -4.61
CA PHE A 348 17.11 -6.69 -3.35
C PHE A 348 17.29 -8.19 -3.41
N TYR A 349 16.33 -8.86 -4.03
CA TYR A 349 16.38 -10.30 -4.15
C TYR A 349 17.58 -10.72 -5.01
N THR A 350 17.77 -10.04 -6.13
CA THR A 350 18.92 -10.22 -7.02
C THR A 350 20.24 -9.83 -6.33
N LEU A 351 20.25 -8.75 -5.54
CA LEU A 351 21.36 -8.33 -4.68
C LEU A 351 21.80 -9.43 -3.72
N ALA A 352 20.88 -9.96 -2.90
CA ALA A 352 21.19 -10.98 -1.91
C ALA A 352 21.77 -12.27 -2.55
N PHE A 353 21.38 -12.55 -3.79
CA PHE A 353 21.85 -13.72 -4.52
C PHE A 353 23.27 -13.57 -5.07
N PHE A 354 23.64 -12.39 -5.59
CA PHE A 354 24.94 -12.17 -6.20
C PHE A 354 26.07 -11.86 -5.19
N THR A 355 25.76 -11.54 -3.95
CA THR A 355 26.79 -11.08 -3.00
C THR A 355 27.21 -12.10 -1.97
N ARG A 356 26.68 -13.32 -2.10
CA ARG A 356 26.78 -14.35 -1.06
C ARG A 356 28.09 -15.13 -1.08
N PHE A 357 28.80 -15.17 -2.21
CA PHE A 357 30.07 -15.90 -2.30
C PHE A 357 31.20 -15.04 -1.77
N ASP A 358 32.10 -15.66 -0.99
CA ASP A 358 33.32 -15.02 -0.52
C ASP A 358 34.40 -14.97 -1.61
N HIS A 359 34.06 -14.32 -2.72
CA HIS A 359 34.93 -14.17 -3.89
C HIS A 359 35.00 -12.71 -4.32
N TRP A 360 36.17 -12.25 -4.78
CA TRP A 360 36.36 -10.84 -5.12
C TRP A 360 35.42 -10.36 -6.23
N VAL A 361 35.08 -11.20 -7.22
CA VAL A 361 34.08 -10.87 -8.26
C VAL A 361 32.70 -10.65 -7.64
N SER A 362 32.26 -11.50 -6.71
CA SER A 362 30.97 -11.33 -6.02
C SER A 362 30.95 -10.09 -5.13
N ARG A 363 32.09 -9.75 -4.51
CA ARG A 363 32.28 -8.51 -3.75
C ARG A 363 32.18 -7.27 -4.65
N VAL A 364 32.80 -7.28 -5.83
CA VAL A 364 32.66 -6.21 -6.83
C VAL A 364 31.21 -6.10 -7.31
N GLY A 365 30.58 -7.23 -7.66
CA GLY A 365 29.17 -7.26 -8.08
C GLY A 365 28.23 -6.73 -6.99
N GLY A 366 28.53 -7.04 -5.72
CA GLY A 366 27.79 -6.51 -4.58
C GLY A 366 27.93 -5.03 -4.39
N GLY A 367 29.16 -4.52 -4.46
CA GLY A 367 29.40 -3.08 -4.43
C GLY A 367 28.68 -2.34 -5.56
N ILE A 368 28.77 -2.84 -6.79
CA ILE A 368 28.05 -2.28 -7.96
C ILE A 368 26.56 -2.21 -7.67
N THR A 369 25.98 -3.33 -7.27
CA THR A 369 24.53 -3.41 -7.14
C THR A 369 24.04 -2.58 -5.95
N LEU A 370 24.77 -2.53 -4.83
CA LEU A 370 24.50 -1.61 -3.71
C LEU A 370 24.59 -0.16 -4.15
N GLY A 371 25.56 0.20 -4.99
CA GLY A 371 25.76 1.55 -5.50
C GLY A 371 24.59 2.02 -6.36
N CYS A 372 24.17 1.19 -7.33
CA CYS A 372 23.00 1.47 -8.16
C CYS A 372 21.72 1.58 -7.32
N TYR A 373 21.54 0.68 -6.35
CA TYR A 373 20.39 0.69 -5.46
C TYR A 373 20.32 1.96 -4.61
N MET A 374 21.41 2.31 -3.93
CA MET A 374 21.45 3.49 -3.09
C MET A 374 21.28 4.76 -3.92
N GLN A 375 21.86 4.82 -5.13
CA GLN A 375 21.63 5.95 -6.04
C GLN A 375 20.13 6.18 -6.28
N GLY A 376 19.37 5.12 -6.59
CA GLY A 376 17.94 5.22 -6.85
C GLY A 376 17.16 5.79 -5.65
N ILE A 377 17.45 5.33 -4.43
CA ILE A 377 16.80 5.86 -3.22
C ILE A 377 17.17 7.32 -2.98
N MET A 378 18.45 7.66 -3.11
CA MET A 378 18.90 9.00 -2.80
C MET A 378 18.30 10.00 -3.80
N ALA A 379 18.27 9.65 -5.09
CA ALA A 379 17.69 10.44 -6.16
C ALA A 379 16.16 10.56 -6.08
N TYR A 380 15.46 9.44 -5.91
CA TYR A 380 14.00 9.35 -6.13
C TYR A 380 13.22 8.99 -4.86
N GLY A 381 13.86 8.32 -3.92
CA GLY A 381 13.27 7.85 -2.67
C GLY A 381 12.73 6.43 -2.82
N TYR A 382 12.01 5.96 -1.80
CA TYR A 382 11.15 4.79 -1.99
C TYR A 382 9.82 5.25 -2.54
N ASP A 383 9.37 4.65 -3.63
CA ASP A 383 7.95 4.65 -3.93
C ASP A 383 7.23 3.91 -2.79
N TYR A 384 6.08 4.40 -2.33
CA TYR A 384 5.20 3.55 -1.54
C TYR A 384 4.99 2.26 -2.36
N LEU A 385 5.18 1.10 -1.71
CA LEU A 385 4.92 -0.23 -2.30
C LEU A 385 3.48 -0.36 -2.85
N ILE A 386 2.66 0.61 -2.52
CA ILE A 386 1.28 0.87 -2.89
C ILE A 386 1.15 2.41 -2.90
N GLU A 387 1.70 3.15 -3.89
CA GLU A 387 1.33 4.58 -4.05
C GLU A 387 -0.03 4.65 -4.75
N GLU A 388 -1.01 5.20 -4.02
CA GLU A 388 -2.26 5.90 -4.41
C GLU A 388 -3.26 5.25 -5.38
#